data_AF-A0A5P9NH44-F1
#
_entry.id   AF-A0A5P9NH44-F1
#
_cell.length_a   1.000
_cell.length_b   1.000
_cell.length_c   1.000
_cell.angle_alpha   90.00
_cell.angle_beta   90.00
_cell.angle_gamma   90.00
#
_symmetry.space_group_name_H-M   'P 1'
#
loop_
_entity.id
_entity.type
_entity.pdbx_description
1 polymer ?
#
loop_
_entity_poly.entity_id
_entity_poly.type
_entity_poly.pdbx_seq_one_letter_code
_entity_poly.pdbx_strand_id
1 'polypeptide(L)' 'MRNALGLLLLLVLAGCQTQPIPSLVTQCSGERPQVCTMEYNPVCADLVGGGKKTYASGCNACADDAVSGYLGGECPE' A
#
# COMPACT_ATOMS: atom_id res chain seq x y z
N MET A 1 -32.93 32.71 23.53
CA MET A 1 -33.41 31.91 22.38
C MET A 1 -32.52 32.05 21.13
N ARG A 2 -31.99 33.23 20.78
CA ARG A 2 -31.02 33.42 19.66
C ARG A 2 -29.72 32.59 19.80
N ASN A 3 -29.21 32.45 21.01
CA ASN A 3 -27.92 31.77 21.24
C ASN A 3 -28.01 30.23 21.19
N ALA A 4 -29.21 29.65 21.41
CA ALA A 4 -29.43 28.21 21.29
C ALA A 4 -29.47 27.75 19.82
N LEU A 5 -29.91 28.61 18.91
CA LEU A 5 -29.94 28.34 17.46
C LEU A 5 -28.52 28.24 16.88
N GLY A 6 -27.58 29.07 17.37
CA GLY A 6 -26.18 29.04 16.94
C GLY A 6 -25.43 27.77 17.39
N LEU A 7 -25.74 27.25 18.58
CA LEU A 7 -25.13 26.01 19.07
C LEU A 7 -25.62 24.77 18.30
N LEU A 8 -26.88 24.77 17.85
CA LEU A 8 -27.46 23.70 17.04
C LEU A 8 -26.85 23.65 15.62
N LEU A 9 -26.47 24.81 15.07
CA LEU A 9 -25.89 24.93 13.73
C LEU A 9 -24.44 24.41 13.66
N LEU A 10 -23.69 24.43 14.77
CA LEU A 10 -22.31 23.96 14.85
C LEU A 10 -22.18 22.43 14.90
N LEU A 11 -23.23 21.72 15.34
CA LEU A 11 -23.22 20.25 15.45
C LEU A 11 -23.38 19.54 14.10
N VAL A 12 -23.81 20.24 13.05
CA VAL A 12 -24.11 19.64 11.73
C VAL A 12 -22.86 19.56 10.82
N LEU A 13 -21.71 20.06 11.27
CA LEU A 13 -20.44 20.04 10.52
C LEU A 13 -19.55 18.82 10.83
N ALA A 14 -20.09 17.76 11.47
CA ALA A 14 -19.37 16.52 11.68
C ALA A 14 -19.11 15.83 10.31
N GLY A 15 -17.98 16.16 9.69
CA GLY A 15 -17.56 15.60 8.39
C GLY A 15 -17.19 14.12 8.48
N CYS A 16 -17.38 13.39 7.38
CA CYS A 16 -16.88 12.03 7.21
C CYS A 16 -15.34 12.04 7.14
N GLN A 17 -14.67 11.37 8.08
CA GLN A 17 -13.25 11.04 7.96
C GLN A 17 -13.11 9.66 7.30
N THR A 18 -12.48 9.59 6.13
CA THR A 18 -12.13 8.32 5.49
C THR A 18 -10.80 7.83 6.05
N GLN A 19 -10.82 6.77 6.86
CA GLN A 19 -9.59 6.08 7.23
C GLN A 19 -9.09 5.26 6.04
N PRO A 20 -7.80 5.37 5.65
CA PRO A 20 -7.25 4.52 4.61
C PRO A 20 -7.31 3.06 5.08
N ILE A 21 -7.94 2.22 4.26
CA ILE A 21 -8.02 0.77 4.50
C ILE A 21 -6.60 0.22 4.37
N PRO A 22 -6.10 -0.56 5.34
CA PRO A 22 -4.80 -1.22 5.23
C PRO A 22 -4.79 -2.12 3.99
N SER A 23 -3.96 -1.79 3.01
CA SER A 23 -3.69 -2.65 1.86
C SER A 23 -2.74 -3.77 2.29
N LEU A 24 -3.07 -5.01 1.91
CA LEU A 24 -2.14 -6.13 2.07
C LEU A 24 -0.97 -6.05 1.06
N VAL A 25 -1.17 -5.31 -0.03
CA VAL A 25 -0.17 -5.08 -1.08
C VAL A 25 0.73 -3.92 -0.68
N THR A 26 2.03 -4.17 -0.69
CA THR A 26 3.05 -3.12 -0.62
C THR A 26 3.33 -2.61 -2.03
N GLN A 27 3.08 -1.32 -2.26
CA GLN A 27 3.32 -0.68 -3.55
C GLN A 27 4.80 -0.36 -3.73
N CYS A 28 5.37 -0.64 -4.90
CA CYS A 28 6.73 -0.20 -5.24
C CYS A 28 6.71 1.23 -5.81
N SER A 29 6.11 2.16 -5.08
CA SER A 29 5.96 3.57 -5.47
C SER A 29 7.07 4.41 -4.83
N GLY A 30 8.23 4.50 -5.48
CA GLY A 30 9.37 5.24 -4.97
C GLY A 30 10.64 5.02 -5.80
N GLU A 31 11.76 5.54 -5.29
CA GLU A 31 13.06 5.24 -5.86
C GLU A 31 13.38 3.75 -5.75
N ARG A 32 13.85 3.18 -6.85
CA ARG A 32 14.11 1.75 -6.97
C ARG A 32 15.43 1.41 -6.27
N PRO A 33 15.44 0.53 -5.26
CA PRO A 33 16.68 0.16 -4.58
C PRO A 33 17.62 -0.51 -5.59
N GLN A 34 18.85 -0.02 -5.66
CA GLN A 34 19.87 -0.57 -6.56
C GLN A 34 20.68 -1.69 -5.90
N VAL A 35 20.60 -1.79 -4.57
CA VAL A 35 21.31 -2.79 -3.76
C VAL A 35 20.34 -3.35 -2.74
N CYS A 36 20.27 -4.67 -2.65
CA CYS A 36 19.53 -5.40 -1.64
C CYS A 36 20.48 -6.24 -0.79
N THR A 37 20.11 -6.48 0.47
CA THR A 37 20.81 -7.44 1.32
C THR A 37 20.51 -8.86 0.85
N MET A 38 21.20 -9.85 1.43
CA MET A 38 20.92 -11.28 1.20
C MET A 38 19.73 -11.79 2.04
N GLU A 39 18.69 -10.97 2.19
CA GLU A 39 17.47 -11.37 2.89
C GLU A 39 16.67 -12.36 2.05
N TYR A 40 16.19 -13.43 2.69
CA TYR A 40 15.23 -14.35 2.11
C TYR A 40 13.93 -14.33 2.91
N ASN A 41 12.99 -13.52 2.43
CA ASN A 41 11.63 -13.38 2.96
C ASN A 41 10.70 -13.19 1.75
N PRO A 42 10.32 -14.29 1.09
CA PRO A 42 9.80 -14.24 -0.26
C PRO A 42 8.48 -13.48 -0.36
N VAL A 43 8.28 -12.88 -1.52
CA VAL A 43 7.09 -12.06 -1.83
C VAL A 43 6.54 -12.42 -3.21
N CYS A 44 5.23 -12.29 -3.36
CA CYS A 44 4.55 -12.47 -4.63
C CYS A 44 4.29 -11.11 -5.24
N ALA A 45 5.07 -10.77 -6.26
CA ALA A 45 5.04 -9.47 -6.91
C ALA A 45 4.06 -9.45 -8.08
N ASP A 46 3.31 -8.36 -8.21
CA ASP A 46 2.48 -8.04 -9.36
C ASP A 46 3.31 -7.27 -10.41
N LEU A 47 3.36 -7.81 -11.62
CA LEU A 47 4.12 -7.22 -12.73
C LEU A 47 3.28 -6.14 -13.43
N VAL A 48 3.93 -5.05 -13.86
CA VAL A 48 3.33 -3.96 -14.64
C VAL A 48 2.72 -4.49 -15.94
N GLY A 49 3.38 -5.45 -16.58
CA GLY A 49 2.89 -6.13 -17.79
C GLY A 49 1.77 -7.15 -17.55
N GLY A 50 1.34 -7.32 -16.29
CA GLY A 50 0.41 -8.35 -15.87
C GLY A 50 1.11 -9.66 -15.47
N GLY A 51 0.41 -10.44 -14.64
CA GLY A 51 0.94 -11.66 -14.05
C GLY A 51 1.66 -11.44 -12.73
N LYS A 52 2.08 -12.55 -12.12
CA LYS A 52 2.72 -12.58 -10.81
C LYS A 52 4.04 -13.34 -10.85
N LYS A 53 4.98 -12.98 -10.00
CA LYS A 53 6.28 -13.65 -9.87
C LYS A 53 6.78 -13.61 -8.44
N THR A 54 7.32 -14.73 -7.97
CA THR A 54 7.99 -14.82 -6.66
C THR A 54 9.36 -14.15 -6.73
N TYR A 55 9.65 -13.29 -5.75
CA TYR A 55 10.97 -12.70 -5.51
C TYR A 55 11.49 -13.09 -4.12
N ALA A 56 12.81 -13.12 -3.95
CA ALA A 56 13.46 -13.53 -2.70
C ALA A 56 13.15 -12.62 -1.50
N SER A 57 12.90 -11.33 -1.74
CA SER A 57 12.51 -10.36 -0.72
C SER A 57 11.71 -9.22 -1.34
N GLY A 58 11.05 -8.41 -0.50
CA GLY A 58 10.42 -7.16 -0.92
C GLY A 58 11.38 -6.15 -1.56
N CYS A 59 12.64 -6.11 -1.10
CA CYS A 59 13.67 -5.29 -1.74
C CYS A 59 13.94 -5.76 -3.16
N ASN A 60 14.17 -7.06 -3.34
CA ASN A 60 14.43 -7.63 -4.67
C ASN A 60 13.24 -7.45 -5.62
N ALA A 61 12.00 -7.49 -5.11
CA ALA A 61 10.82 -7.19 -5.90
C ALA A 61 10.79 -5.72 -6.33
N CYS A 62 10.92 -4.77 -5.40
CA CYS A 62 10.87 -3.35 -5.76
C CYS A 62 12.12 -2.85 -6.51
N ALA A 63 13.23 -3.58 -6.52
CA ALA A 63 14.39 -3.29 -7.36
C ALA A 63 14.12 -3.52 -8.85
N ASP A 64 13.16 -4.39 -9.21
CA ASP A 64 12.82 -4.70 -10.59
C ASP A 64 11.77 -3.73 -11.13
N ASP A 65 12.14 -2.93 -12.14
CA ASP A 65 11.24 -1.95 -12.79
C ASP A 65 9.95 -2.56 -13.34
N ALA A 66 9.95 -3.86 -13.65
CA ALA A 66 8.76 -4.57 -14.11
C ALA A 66 7.75 -4.85 -12.99
N VAL A 67 8.07 -4.58 -11.73
CA VAL A 67 7.18 -4.79 -10.57
C VAL A 67 6.43 -3.50 -10.21
N SER A 68 5.13 -3.64 -9.95
CA SER A 68 4.24 -2.57 -9.47
C SER A 68 4.01 -2.59 -7.96
N GLY A 69 4.06 -3.78 -7.36
CA GLY A 69 3.91 -4.00 -5.92
C GLY A 69 3.99 -5.49 -5.59
N TYR A 70 3.89 -5.84 -4.32
CA TYR A 70 3.96 -7.23 -3.86
C TYR A 70 3.10 -7.52 -2.64
N LEU A 71 2.77 -8.79 -2.47
CA LEU A 71 2.20 -9.40 -1.26
C LEU A 71 3.28 -10.22 -0.55
N GLY A 72 3.22 -10.31 0.78
CA GLY A 72 4.12 -11.21 1.54
C GLY A 72 3.82 -12.69 1.24
N GLY A 73 4.86 -13.50 1.17
CA GLY A 73 4.79 -14.93 0.83
C GLY A 73 5.00 -15.20 -0.66
N GLU A 74 5.30 -16.45 -1.01
CA GLU A 74 5.47 -16.88 -2.40
C GLU A 74 4.16 -16.81 -3.19
N CYS A 75 4.24 -16.75 -4.52
CA CYS A 75 3.04 -16.85 -5.35
C CYS A 75 2.43 -18.26 -5.25
N PRO A 76 1.08 -18.36 -5.22
CA PRO A 76 0.42 -19.65 -5.30
C PRO A 76 0.72 -20.34 -6.64
N GLU A 77 0.81 -21.67 -6.62
CA GLU A 77 0.91 -22.52 -7.81
C GLU A 77 -0.36 -22.50 -8.67
#